data_AF-A0A7K4AL03-F1
#
_entry.id   AF-A0A7K4AL03-F1
#
_cell.length_a   1.000
_cell.length_b   1.000
_cell.length_c   1.000
_cell.angle_alpha   90.00
_cell.angle_beta   90.00
_cell.angle_gamma   90.00
#
_symmetry.space_group_name_H-M   'P 1'
#
loop_
_entity.id
_entity.type
_entity.pdbx_description
1 polymer ?
#
loop_
_entity_poly.entity_id
_entity_poly.type
_entity_poly.pdbx_seq_one_letter_code
_entity_poly.pdbx_strand_id
1 'polypeptide(L)'
;MLDYKRLFIQASIALLLSLMLSSSLSGAGAAQMTRICPQGCSNLSIQEALVNASAGDTIIVESGIYANPFIMGRPVNLQGRDTGSGNPILNPEKGRTILAAQGAVLSGFDFSSARDGDERSAGCRLEVVLPATIYLNDFPGKNSVCPEDVATWNSSRMISYQYNSRVQRSFLGNYWADYAGEDKNGDGIGDEPVVLNQDNIDNYPLMQPAESYLISDEADALGKSEMELLDARVGEEFIISLSANPTTGYGWNVDYDHSLLNLKSSNFRASSSKALGASGTSIFVFEPLMPGKTTIYFVYKRSWENIVADARAFQVEISA
;
A
#
# COMPACT_ATOMS: atom_id res chain seq x y z
N MET A 1 -28.37 54.45 25.92
CA MET A 1 -29.51 53.49 25.95
C MET A 1 -30.75 54.27 25.56
N LEU A 2 -31.32 53.97 24.38
CA LEU A 2 -32.58 54.41 23.73
C LEU A 2 -32.33 54.25 22.21
N ASP A 3 -32.80 53.20 21.53
CA ASP A 3 -34.18 52.90 21.05
C ASP A 3 -34.53 53.59 19.71
N TYR A 4 -34.75 52.81 18.65
CA TYR A 4 -35.45 53.24 17.44
C TYR A 4 -36.04 52.02 16.70
N LYS A 5 -37.35 51.82 16.87
CA LYS A 5 -38.18 50.98 16.00
C LYS A 5 -38.86 51.86 14.94
N ARG A 6 -38.91 51.31 13.71
CA ARG A 6 -39.77 51.63 12.55
C ARG A 6 -39.30 52.75 11.60
N LEU A 7 -38.98 52.35 10.37
CA LEU A 7 -39.54 52.95 9.15
C LEU A 7 -39.37 51.98 7.96
N PHE A 8 -40.42 51.88 7.16
CA PHE A 8 -40.64 50.96 6.05
C PHE A 8 -40.46 51.74 4.73
N ILE A 9 -40.06 51.02 3.67
CA ILE A 9 -40.39 51.23 2.23
C ILE A 9 -39.43 52.05 1.33
N GLN A 10 -38.80 51.26 0.42
CA GLN A 10 -38.49 51.43 -1.02
C GLN A 10 -37.51 52.52 -1.49
N ALA A 11 -36.43 52.07 -2.14
CA ALA A 11 -36.24 52.27 -3.59
C ALA A 11 -35.10 51.40 -4.13
N SER A 12 -35.32 50.86 -5.32
CA SER A 12 -34.48 49.96 -6.09
C SER A 12 -33.15 50.58 -6.54
N ILE A 13 -32.04 49.86 -6.39
CA ILE A 13 -30.88 49.98 -7.28
C ILE A 13 -30.46 48.57 -7.67
N ALA A 14 -30.64 48.28 -8.95
CA ALA A 14 -30.15 47.08 -9.59
C ALA A 14 -28.62 47.06 -9.57
N LEU A 15 -28.04 46.05 -8.92
CA LEU A 15 -26.69 45.61 -9.23
C LEU A 15 -26.73 44.10 -9.42
N LEU A 16 -26.70 43.69 -10.68
CA LEU A 16 -26.41 42.32 -11.11
C LEU A 16 -25.04 41.92 -10.55
N LEU A 17 -25.03 41.20 -9.44
CA LEU A 17 -23.91 40.34 -9.07
C LEU A 17 -24.38 38.90 -9.29
N SER A 18 -24.05 38.42 -10.48
CA SER A 18 -24.07 37.00 -10.82
C SER A 18 -23.21 36.26 -9.81
N LEU A 19 -23.87 35.68 -8.79
CA LEU A 19 -23.25 34.71 -7.90
C LEU A 19 -23.11 33.40 -8.69
N MET A 20 -22.10 33.36 -9.56
CA MET A 20 -21.55 32.11 -10.07
C MET A 20 -20.99 31.38 -8.85
N LEU A 21 -21.79 30.49 -8.25
CA LEU A 21 -21.27 29.39 -7.46
C LEU A 21 -20.49 28.51 -8.44
N SER A 22 -19.23 28.88 -8.70
CA SER A 22 -18.24 27.92 -9.19
C SER A 22 -18.01 26.96 -8.04
N SER A 23 -18.79 25.89 -8.00
CA SER A 23 -18.40 24.65 -7.36
C SER A 23 -17.10 24.22 -8.03
N SER A 24 -15.97 24.65 -7.47
CA SER A 24 -14.70 23.99 -7.72
C SER A 24 -14.90 22.57 -7.21
N LEU A 25 -15.26 21.66 -8.12
CA LEU A 25 -14.94 20.26 -7.94
C LEU A 25 -13.43 20.24 -7.70
N SER A 26 -13.03 20.17 -6.43
CA SER A 26 -11.74 19.64 -6.06
C SER A 26 -11.75 18.22 -6.55
N GLY A 27 -11.33 18.01 -7.80
CA GLY A 27 -11.02 16.68 -8.29
C GLY A 27 -10.02 16.10 -7.30
N ALA A 28 -10.34 14.95 -6.70
CA ALA A 28 -9.33 14.14 -6.05
C ALA A 28 -8.28 13.85 -7.13
N GLY A 29 -7.13 14.54 -7.04
CA GLY A 29 -6.00 14.27 -7.92
C GLY A 29 -5.64 12.80 -7.77
N ALA A 30 -5.31 12.14 -8.87
CA ALA A 30 -4.76 10.79 -8.81
C ALA A 30 -3.53 10.82 -7.88
N ALA A 31 -3.45 9.89 -6.93
CA ALA A 31 -2.34 9.79 -6.00
C ALA A 31 -1.01 9.80 -6.77
N GLN A 32 -0.19 10.81 -6.50
CA GLN A 32 1.06 10.99 -7.22
C GLN A 32 2.13 10.08 -6.64
N MET A 33 2.97 9.53 -7.53
CA MET A 33 4.18 8.82 -7.13
C MET A 33 5.40 9.73 -7.27
N THR A 34 6.16 9.88 -6.19
CA THR A 34 7.45 10.59 -6.17
C THR A 34 8.55 9.60 -5.79
N ARG A 35 9.67 9.61 -6.52
CA ARG A 35 10.80 8.70 -6.27
C ARG A 35 11.97 9.46 -5.65
N ILE A 36 12.62 8.91 -4.64
CA ILE A 36 13.75 9.49 -3.91
C ILE A 36 14.89 8.49 -3.93
N CYS A 37 16.06 8.91 -4.40
CA CYS A 37 17.23 8.05 -4.45
C CYS A 37 18.51 8.88 -4.24
N PRO A 38 19.58 8.29 -3.70
CA PRO A 38 20.76 9.04 -3.27
C PRO A 38 21.51 9.75 -4.41
N GLN A 39 21.37 9.28 -5.66
CA GLN A 39 22.12 9.80 -6.82
C GLN A 39 21.28 10.04 -8.11
N GLY A 40 20.11 10.68 -8.01
CA GLY A 40 19.66 11.51 -9.16
C GLY A 40 18.35 11.18 -9.86
N CYS A 41 17.33 10.69 -9.16
CA CYS A 41 15.97 10.58 -9.71
C CYS A 41 15.08 11.80 -9.40
N SER A 42 15.35 12.56 -8.33
CA SER A 42 14.48 13.70 -7.95
C SER A 42 15.16 14.93 -7.35
N ASN A 43 16.45 14.90 -6.99
CA ASN A 43 17.13 15.97 -6.25
C ASN A 43 16.42 16.43 -4.95
N LEU A 44 15.39 15.70 -4.50
CA LEU A 44 14.62 16.00 -3.29
C LEU A 44 15.15 15.16 -2.14
N SER A 45 15.24 15.76 -0.96
CA SER A 45 15.29 15.03 0.30
C SER A 45 13.92 14.40 0.62
N ILE A 46 13.90 13.42 1.53
CA ILE A 46 12.64 12.84 2.03
C ILE A 46 11.73 13.94 2.60
N GLN A 47 12.29 14.88 3.38
CA GLN A 47 11.51 15.96 3.99
C GLN A 47 10.87 16.90 2.95
N GLU A 48 11.58 17.24 1.87
CA GLU A 48 11.03 18.08 0.79
C GLU A 48 9.94 17.34 0.01
N ALA A 49 10.12 16.05 -0.27
CA ALA A 49 9.10 15.23 -0.89
C ALA A 49 7.82 15.16 -0.04
N LEU A 50 7.96 15.00 1.28
CA LEU A 50 6.85 14.99 2.24
C LEU A 50 6.09 16.33 2.28
N VAL A 51 6.80 17.45 2.16
CA VAL A 51 6.19 18.80 2.12
C VAL A 51 5.40 19.01 0.82
N ASN A 52 5.92 18.49 -0.30
CA ASN A 52 5.31 18.66 -1.62
C ASN A 52 4.15 17.70 -1.88
N ALA A 53 4.10 16.55 -1.19
CA ALA A 53 3.09 15.53 -1.38
C ALA A 53 1.70 15.93 -0.86
N SER A 54 0.66 15.51 -1.56
CA SER A 54 -0.74 15.56 -1.14
C SER A 54 -1.12 14.33 -0.31
N ALA A 55 -2.24 14.41 0.41
CA ALA A 55 -2.78 13.26 1.13
C ALA A 55 -3.03 12.08 0.18
N GLY A 56 -2.57 10.88 0.55
CA GLY A 56 -2.67 9.65 -0.24
C GLY A 56 -1.55 9.43 -1.25
N ASP A 57 -0.68 10.41 -1.47
CA ASP A 57 0.47 10.25 -2.38
C ASP A 57 1.43 9.18 -1.87
N THR A 58 2.16 8.57 -2.82
CA THR A 58 3.19 7.57 -2.52
C THR A 58 4.57 8.13 -2.80
N ILE A 59 5.45 8.06 -1.81
CA ILE A 59 6.86 8.43 -1.94
C ILE A 59 7.68 7.14 -1.85
N ILE A 60 8.31 6.77 -2.95
CA ILE A 60 9.21 5.62 -3.03
C ILE A 60 10.62 6.08 -2.73
N VAL A 61 11.26 5.51 -1.71
CA VAL A 61 12.64 5.75 -1.34
C VAL A 61 13.45 4.52 -1.73
N GLU A 62 14.47 4.66 -2.57
CA GLU A 62 15.33 3.56 -3.02
C GLU A 62 16.47 3.28 -2.05
N SER A 63 17.13 2.13 -2.19
CA SER A 63 18.31 1.76 -1.40
C SER A 63 19.31 2.90 -1.26
N GLY A 64 19.80 3.10 -0.05
CA GLY A 64 20.71 4.18 0.29
C GLY A 64 20.69 4.48 1.78
N ILE A 65 21.58 5.37 2.22
CA ILE A 65 21.64 5.84 3.60
C ILE A 65 21.04 7.25 3.66
N TYR A 66 20.03 7.42 4.50
CA TYR A 66 19.32 8.67 4.71
C TYR A 66 19.57 9.15 6.14
N ALA A 67 20.53 10.05 6.27
CA ALA A 67 21.10 10.49 7.55
C ALA A 67 20.38 11.70 8.20
N ASN A 68 19.35 12.23 7.56
CA ASN A 68 18.60 13.38 8.06
C ASN A 68 17.29 12.94 8.72
N PRO A 69 16.91 13.51 9.88
CA PRO A 69 15.59 13.28 10.46
C PRO A 69 14.51 13.91 9.57
N PHE A 70 13.29 13.40 9.67
CA PHE A 70 12.13 13.96 8.98
C PHE A 70 10.86 13.79 9.80
N ILE A 71 9.87 14.63 9.48
CA ILE A 71 8.52 14.59 10.05
C ILE A 71 7.54 14.32 8.92
N MET A 72 6.76 13.26 9.07
CA MET A 72 5.62 12.95 8.21
C MET A 72 4.37 13.66 8.75
N GLY A 73 4.20 14.91 8.34
CA GLY A 73 3.07 15.77 8.73
C GLY A 73 1.85 15.69 7.81
N ARG A 74 1.83 14.75 6.86
CA ARG A 74 0.71 14.49 5.93
C ARG A 74 0.47 12.98 5.80
N PRO A 75 -0.77 12.54 5.54
CA PRO A 75 -1.09 11.13 5.41
C PRO A 75 -0.67 10.61 4.03
N VAL A 76 0.60 10.23 3.92
CA VAL A 76 1.22 9.71 2.69
C VAL A 76 1.71 8.29 2.91
N ASN A 77 1.92 7.56 1.81
CA ASN A 77 2.58 6.26 1.82
C ASN A 77 4.07 6.46 1.57
N LEU A 78 4.90 6.35 2.61
CA LEU A 78 6.35 6.35 2.47
C LEU A 78 6.83 4.89 2.39
N GLN A 79 7.31 4.51 1.21
CA GLN A 79 7.69 3.13 0.89
C GLN A 79 9.18 3.04 0.56
N GLY A 80 9.91 2.22 1.29
CA GLY A 80 11.26 1.82 0.93
C GLY A 80 11.24 0.72 -0.12
N ARG A 81 12.15 0.82 -1.10
CA ARG A 81 12.33 -0.14 -2.18
C ARG A 81 13.80 -0.56 -2.23
N ASP A 82 14.05 -1.85 -1.99
CA ASP A 82 15.34 -2.44 -2.26
C ASP A 82 15.60 -2.48 -3.78
N THR A 83 16.71 -1.89 -4.20
CA THR A 83 17.21 -1.83 -5.58
C THR A 83 18.38 -2.80 -5.83
N GLY A 84 18.61 -3.73 -4.89
CA GLY A 84 19.68 -4.72 -4.90
C GLY A 84 20.84 -4.39 -3.95
N SER A 85 20.66 -3.41 -3.05
CA SER A 85 21.66 -3.04 -2.03
C SER A 85 21.08 -3.04 -0.61
N GLY A 86 19.95 -3.74 -0.41
CA GLY A 86 19.19 -3.75 0.83
C GLY A 86 18.14 -2.65 0.88
N ASN A 87 17.26 -2.74 1.88
CA ASN A 87 16.26 -1.70 2.16
C ASN A 87 16.92 -0.34 2.44
N PRO A 88 16.26 0.78 2.10
CA PRO A 88 16.74 2.12 2.46
C PRO A 88 16.94 2.24 3.98
N ILE A 89 18.13 2.70 4.35
CA ILE A 89 18.55 2.82 5.74
C ILE A 89 18.19 4.21 6.25
N LEU A 90 17.33 4.29 7.27
CA LEU A 90 17.01 5.53 7.98
C LEU A 90 17.88 5.62 9.24
N ASN A 91 18.96 6.40 9.17
CA ASN A 91 19.91 6.55 10.26
C ASN A 91 20.19 8.03 10.57
N PRO A 92 19.22 8.76 11.15
CA PRO A 92 19.40 10.17 11.44
C PRO A 92 20.55 10.40 12.44
N GLU A 93 21.58 11.15 12.03
CA GLU A 93 22.74 11.48 12.90
C GLU A 93 22.32 12.32 14.13
N LYS A 94 21.28 13.14 13.96
CA LYS A 94 20.63 13.95 15.01
C LYS A 94 19.12 13.86 14.86
N GLY A 95 18.40 13.80 15.97
CA GLY A 95 16.94 13.69 15.97
C GLY A 95 16.44 12.25 15.74
N ARG A 96 15.23 12.14 15.18
CA ARG A 96 14.51 10.88 14.92
C ARG A 96 13.48 11.05 13.79
N THR A 97 12.96 9.95 13.28
CA THR A 97 11.82 9.95 12.35
C THR A 97 10.53 10.11 13.14
N ILE A 98 9.66 11.04 12.73
CA ILE A 98 8.40 11.33 13.45
C ILE A 98 7.21 11.14 12.50
N LEU A 99 6.25 10.30 12.88
CA LEU A 99 4.97 10.15 12.22
C LEU A 99 3.93 11.02 12.94
N ALA A 100 3.52 12.12 12.32
CA ALA A 100 2.67 13.15 12.91
C ALA A 100 1.44 13.44 12.04
N ALA A 101 0.92 12.41 11.35
CA ALA A 101 -0.27 12.52 10.52
C ALA A 101 -1.11 11.24 10.62
N GLN A 102 -2.40 11.41 10.90
CA GLN A 102 -3.34 10.30 10.93
C GLN A 102 -3.51 9.69 9.53
N GLY A 103 -3.24 8.40 9.38
CA GLY A 103 -3.28 7.69 8.10
C GLY A 103 -1.97 7.70 7.32
N ALA A 104 -0.87 8.16 7.94
CA ALA A 104 0.47 7.91 7.44
C ALA A 104 0.77 6.40 7.34
N VAL A 105 1.48 5.99 6.28
CA VAL A 105 1.95 4.62 6.10
C VAL A 105 3.46 4.61 5.93
N LEU A 106 4.16 3.77 6.69
CA LEU A 106 5.61 3.60 6.65
C LEU A 106 5.96 2.12 6.45
N SER A 107 6.64 1.80 5.36
CA SER A 107 7.07 0.42 5.09
C SER A 107 8.35 0.29 4.30
N GLY A 108 9.10 -0.79 4.51
CA GLY A 108 10.27 -1.13 3.69
C GLY A 108 11.56 -0.44 4.11
N PHE A 109 11.69 0.03 5.36
CA PHE A 109 12.89 0.74 5.83
C PHE A 109 13.69 -0.04 6.86
N ASP A 110 15.01 0.12 6.79
CA ASP A 110 15.93 -0.41 7.80
C ASP A 110 16.31 0.67 8.82
N PHE A 111 15.97 0.42 10.09
CA PHE A 111 16.36 1.23 11.24
C PHE A 111 17.45 0.56 12.08
N SER A 112 18.02 -0.58 11.67
CA SER A 112 18.95 -1.40 12.46
C SER A 112 20.37 -0.85 12.53
N SER A 113 20.83 -0.14 11.50
CA SER A 113 22.20 0.41 11.47
C SER A 113 22.48 1.34 12.66
N ALA A 114 23.57 1.08 13.39
CA ALA A 114 23.84 1.70 14.68
C ALA A 114 24.27 3.17 14.59
N ARG A 115 23.96 3.92 15.66
CA ARG A 115 24.70 5.13 16.03
C ARG A 115 26.07 4.69 16.51
N ASP A 116 27.09 4.85 15.69
CA ASP A 116 28.48 4.69 16.17
C ASP A 116 28.76 5.89 17.09
N GLY A 117 28.66 5.70 18.42
CA GLY A 117 29.28 6.62 19.38
C GLY A 117 28.47 7.23 20.52
N ASP A 118 27.25 6.79 20.88
CA ASP A 118 26.69 7.22 22.18
C ASP A 118 25.65 6.21 22.76
N GLU A 119 26.05 5.46 23.77
CA GLU A 119 25.18 4.57 24.56
C GLU A 119 24.01 5.31 25.24
N ARG A 120 24.02 6.66 25.27
CA ARG A 120 22.88 7.47 25.75
C ARG A 120 21.75 7.60 24.72
N SER A 121 21.95 7.06 23.52
CA SER A 121 21.02 7.12 22.39
C SER A 121 20.44 5.75 22.00
N ALA A 122 20.24 4.84 22.96
CA ALA A 122 19.28 3.73 22.85
C ALA A 122 17.81 4.23 22.80
N GLY A 123 17.61 5.38 22.15
CA GLY A 123 16.41 6.17 22.14
C GLY A 123 15.60 5.93 20.88
N CYS A 124 14.32 6.25 21.04
CA CYS A 124 13.34 6.50 20.00
C CYS A 124 13.93 6.86 18.62
N ARG A 125 14.02 5.88 17.72
CA ARG A 125 14.38 6.07 16.30
C ARG A 125 13.15 6.47 15.48
N LEU A 126 12.01 5.86 15.82
CA LEU A 126 10.70 6.17 15.28
C LEU A 126 9.79 6.66 16.42
N GLU A 127 9.26 7.86 16.29
CA GLU A 127 8.23 8.41 17.19
C GLU A 127 6.90 8.47 16.43
N VAL A 128 5.84 7.88 17.00
CA VAL A 128 4.50 7.86 16.40
C VAL A 128 3.59 8.71 17.27
N VAL A 129 3.27 9.91 16.77
CA VAL A 129 2.51 10.94 17.50
C VAL A 129 1.03 10.93 17.14
N LEU A 130 0.67 10.41 15.96
CA LEU A 130 -0.71 10.22 15.51
C LEU A 130 -0.88 8.85 14.85
N PRO A 131 -2.10 8.31 14.75
CA PRO A 131 -2.32 6.96 14.25
C PRO A 131 -1.79 6.73 12.84
N ALA A 132 -0.92 5.74 12.70
CA ALA A 132 -0.24 5.40 11.46
C ALA A 132 -0.20 3.87 11.26
N THR A 133 0.10 3.44 10.04
CA THR A 133 0.33 2.02 9.70
C THR A 133 1.81 1.79 9.43
N ILE A 134 2.44 0.87 10.17
CA ILE A 134 3.88 0.59 10.12
C ILE A 134 4.09 -0.91 9.93
N TYR A 135 4.68 -1.31 8.81
CA TYR A 135 4.93 -2.73 8.50
C TYR A 135 6.14 -2.90 7.57
N LEU A 136 6.73 -4.09 7.52
CA LEU A 136 7.92 -4.41 6.70
C LEU A 136 9.11 -3.48 6.98
N ASN A 137 9.29 -3.07 8.22
CA ASN A 137 10.49 -2.32 8.64
C ASN A 137 11.36 -3.21 9.53
N ASP A 138 12.66 -2.92 9.53
CA ASP A 138 13.64 -3.62 10.35
C ASP A 138 14.04 -2.75 11.54
N PHE A 139 13.66 -3.15 12.75
CA PHE A 139 13.98 -2.44 13.98
C PHE A 139 15.09 -3.15 14.78
N PRO A 140 16.03 -2.39 15.39
CA PRO A 140 17.07 -2.96 16.26
C PRO A 140 16.52 -3.46 17.61
N GLY A 141 15.23 -3.26 17.86
CA GLY A 141 14.49 -3.82 18.98
C GLY A 141 13.28 -2.98 19.34
N LYS A 142 12.36 -3.51 20.13
CA LYS A 142 11.08 -2.84 20.46
C LYS A 142 11.23 -1.47 21.12
N ASN A 143 12.29 -1.28 21.92
CA ASN A 143 12.58 0.00 22.59
C ASN A 143 13.09 1.10 21.64
N SER A 144 13.34 0.77 20.37
CA SER A 144 13.75 1.76 19.37
C SER A 144 12.56 2.56 18.80
N VAL A 145 11.34 2.29 19.25
CA VAL A 145 10.12 2.93 18.79
C VAL A 145 9.33 3.49 19.97
N CYS A 146 8.78 4.70 19.83
CA CYS A 146 7.90 5.31 20.83
C CYS A 146 6.55 5.64 20.21
N PRO A 147 5.56 4.76 20.38
CA PRO A 147 4.18 5.08 20.06
C PRO A 147 3.55 5.89 21.20
N GLU A 148 3.42 7.20 20.98
CA GLU A 148 2.70 8.12 21.86
C GLU A 148 1.17 8.04 21.64
N ASP A 149 0.74 7.50 20.50
CA ASP A 149 -0.66 7.21 20.16
C ASP A 149 -0.79 5.75 19.63
N VAL A 150 -2.02 5.32 19.35
CA VAL A 150 -2.33 3.99 18.79
C VAL A 150 -1.87 3.91 17.35
N ALA A 151 -1.09 2.89 17.01
CA ALA A 151 -0.66 2.60 15.65
C ALA A 151 -0.97 1.15 15.26
N THR A 152 -1.09 0.93 13.96
CA THR A 152 -1.21 -0.41 13.38
C THR A 152 0.18 -0.90 12.99
N TRP A 153 0.60 -2.04 13.54
CA TRP A 153 1.96 -2.60 13.37
C TRP A 153 2.05 -3.69 12.31
N ASN A 154 1.06 -3.79 11.44
CA ASN A 154 0.99 -4.74 10.34
C ASN A 154 0.32 -4.10 9.12
N SER A 155 0.43 -4.77 7.97
CA SER A 155 -0.22 -4.33 6.74
C SER A 155 -1.74 -4.28 6.90
N SER A 156 -2.41 -3.34 6.23
CA SER A 156 -3.88 -3.23 6.26
C SER A 156 -4.60 -4.34 5.48
N ARG A 157 -3.86 -5.04 4.61
CA ARG A 157 -4.34 -6.15 3.78
C ARG A 157 -3.31 -7.29 3.79
N MET A 158 -3.75 -8.49 3.47
CA MET A 158 -2.83 -9.61 3.27
C MET A 158 -1.98 -9.36 2.03
N ILE A 159 -0.67 -9.58 2.16
CA ILE A 159 0.32 -9.42 1.09
C ILE A 159 0.79 -10.82 0.70
N SER A 160 0.94 -11.06 -0.61
CA SER A 160 1.60 -12.26 -1.11
C SER A 160 3.12 -12.04 -1.07
N TYR A 161 3.84 -12.97 -0.44
CA TYR A 161 5.29 -12.89 -0.28
C TYR A 161 5.92 -14.26 -0.49
N GLN A 162 7.18 -14.27 -0.92
CA GLN A 162 8.02 -15.45 -0.92
C GLN A 162 8.98 -15.41 0.25
N TYR A 163 8.99 -16.49 1.04
CA TYR A 163 9.89 -16.73 2.16
C TYR A 163 10.43 -18.16 2.05
N ASN A 164 11.76 -18.35 2.15
CA ASN A 164 12.42 -19.66 1.98
C ASN A 164 11.93 -20.42 0.73
N SER A 165 11.81 -19.71 -0.40
CA SER A 165 11.31 -20.22 -1.69
C SER A 165 9.85 -20.71 -1.72
N ARG A 166 9.09 -20.52 -0.64
CA ARG A 166 7.63 -20.80 -0.58
C ARG A 166 6.86 -19.51 -0.73
N VAL A 167 5.79 -19.55 -1.53
CA VAL A 167 4.87 -18.42 -1.68
C VAL A 167 3.76 -18.56 -0.66
N GLN A 168 3.49 -17.47 0.05
CA GLN A 168 2.58 -17.40 1.18
C GLN A 168 1.75 -16.12 1.09
N ARG A 169 0.67 -16.06 1.86
CA ARG A 169 -0.21 -14.88 1.91
C ARG A 169 -0.71 -14.69 3.32
N SER A 170 -0.38 -13.54 3.91
CA SER A 170 -0.77 -13.17 5.26
C SER A 170 -0.64 -11.65 5.44
N PHE A 171 -1.03 -11.15 6.60
CA PHE A 171 -0.61 -9.81 7.02
C PHE A 171 0.89 -9.84 7.35
N LEU A 172 1.60 -8.77 7.03
CA LEU A 172 3.02 -8.63 7.34
C LEU A 172 3.21 -7.55 8.39
N GLY A 173 3.91 -7.88 9.48
CA GLY A 173 4.31 -6.94 10.52
C GLY A 173 5.72 -6.42 10.29
N ASN A 174 6.47 -6.17 11.36
CA ASN A 174 7.84 -5.67 11.31
C ASN A 174 8.84 -6.72 11.81
N TYR A 175 10.08 -6.58 11.41
CA TYR A 175 11.17 -7.34 12.01
C TYR A 175 11.69 -6.61 13.25
N TRP A 176 11.94 -7.38 14.31
CA TRP A 176 12.43 -6.88 15.59
C TRP A 176 13.66 -7.70 15.97
N ALA A 177 14.83 -7.07 16.04
CA ALA A 177 16.08 -7.79 16.33
C ALA A 177 16.11 -8.46 17.72
N ASP A 178 15.25 -8.02 18.65
CA ASP A 178 15.08 -8.61 19.98
C ASP A 178 13.89 -9.58 20.07
N TYR A 179 13.21 -9.90 18.97
CA TYR A 179 12.17 -10.91 18.93
C TYR A 179 12.76 -12.32 18.95
N ALA A 180 12.21 -13.16 19.82
CA ALA A 180 12.68 -14.52 20.08
C ALA A 180 11.53 -15.54 20.15
N GLY A 181 10.37 -15.19 19.59
CA GLY A 181 9.24 -16.12 19.49
C GLY A 181 9.47 -17.20 18.42
N GLU A 182 8.52 -18.11 18.33
CA GLU A 182 8.60 -19.27 17.44
C GLU A 182 7.81 -19.04 16.14
N ASP A 183 8.17 -19.79 15.11
CA ASP A 183 7.40 -19.94 13.86
C ASP A 183 7.19 -21.44 13.64
N LYS A 184 6.13 -21.97 14.26
CA LYS A 184 5.82 -23.41 14.23
C LYS A 184 5.25 -23.84 12.89
N ASN A 185 4.56 -22.93 12.18
CA ASN A 185 3.92 -23.23 10.90
C ASN A 185 4.90 -23.07 9.71
N GLY A 186 6.05 -22.44 9.93
CA GLY A 186 7.13 -22.22 8.97
C GLY A 186 6.80 -21.17 7.92
N ASP A 187 5.90 -20.22 8.24
CA ASP A 187 5.42 -19.20 7.31
C ASP A 187 6.25 -17.91 7.32
N GLY A 188 7.30 -17.87 8.13
CA GLY A 188 8.17 -16.70 8.28
C GLY A 188 7.54 -15.60 9.12
N ILE A 189 6.36 -15.80 9.71
CA ILE A 189 5.73 -14.89 10.66
C ILE A 189 5.77 -15.56 12.03
N GLY A 190 6.10 -14.79 13.05
CA GLY A 190 6.10 -15.25 14.41
C GLY A 190 4.70 -15.56 14.93
N ASP A 191 4.56 -16.68 15.63
CA ASP A 191 3.29 -17.12 16.23
C ASP A 191 2.90 -16.27 17.47
N GLU A 192 3.88 -15.64 18.13
CA GLU A 192 3.67 -14.77 19.28
C GLU A 192 3.81 -13.28 18.91
N PRO A 193 2.92 -12.41 19.41
CA PRO A 193 2.99 -10.98 19.10
C PRO A 193 4.16 -10.27 19.78
N VAL A 194 4.67 -9.21 19.15
CA VAL A 194 5.53 -8.22 19.82
C VAL A 194 4.66 -7.14 20.45
N VAL A 195 4.66 -7.09 21.78
CA VAL A 195 3.92 -6.08 22.56
C VAL A 195 4.83 -4.89 22.85
N LEU A 196 4.51 -3.72 22.29
CA LEU A 196 5.20 -2.46 22.59
C LEU A 196 4.59 -1.81 23.84
N ASN A 197 3.25 -1.76 23.90
CA ASN A 197 2.46 -1.37 25.06
C ASN A 197 1.04 -1.97 24.95
N GLN A 198 0.12 -1.55 25.82
CA GLN A 198 -1.24 -2.09 25.89
C GLN A 198 -2.08 -1.86 24.60
N ASP A 199 -1.77 -0.81 23.83
CA ASP A 199 -2.52 -0.38 22.66
C ASP A 199 -1.74 -0.61 21.34
N ASN A 200 -0.45 -0.93 21.43
CA ASN A 200 0.47 -1.08 20.30
C ASN A 200 1.08 -2.47 20.30
N ILE A 201 0.53 -3.33 19.46
CA ILE A 201 0.88 -4.75 19.36
C ILE A 201 1.10 -5.10 17.89
N ASP A 202 2.29 -5.61 17.58
CA ASP A 202 2.57 -6.26 16.31
C ASP A 202 2.18 -7.74 16.41
N ASN A 203 1.09 -8.10 15.73
CA ASN A 203 0.56 -9.47 15.74
C ASN A 203 1.19 -10.37 14.66
N TYR A 204 2.05 -9.81 13.80
CA TYR A 204 2.65 -10.54 12.68
C TYR A 204 4.15 -10.23 12.58
N PRO A 205 4.93 -10.37 13.68
CA PRO A 205 6.35 -10.06 13.66
C PRO A 205 7.06 -10.96 12.65
N LEU A 206 7.99 -10.38 11.89
CA LEU A 206 8.76 -11.13 10.90
C LEU A 206 9.87 -11.93 11.59
N MET A 207 10.03 -13.19 11.20
CA MET A 207 11.08 -14.08 11.70
C MET A 207 12.49 -13.74 11.20
N GLN A 208 12.59 -13.00 10.10
CA GLN A 208 13.85 -12.54 9.50
C GLN A 208 13.71 -11.05 9.11
N PRO A 209 14.82 -10.35 8.82
CA PRO A 209 14.77 -9.01 8.24
C PRO A 209 13.90 -8.97 6.97
N ALA A 210 13.28 -7.82 6.71
CA ALA A 210 12.31 -7.62 5.63
C ALA A 210 12.86 -7.98 4.24
N GLU A 211 14.17 -7.87 4.02
CA GLU A 211 14.84 -8.33 2.78
C GLU A 211 14.68 -9.83 2.49
N SER A 212 14.40 -10.65 3.51
CA SER A 212 14.13 -12.10 3.34
C SER A 212 12.73 -12.40 2.79
N TYR A 213 11.87 -11.37 2.69
CA TYR A 213 10.49 -11.47 2.25
C TYR A 213 10.40 -10.83 0.88
N LEU A 214 10.52 -11.65 -0.15
CA LEU A 214 10.36 -11.20 -1.52
C LEU A 214 8.88 -10.95 -1.77
N ILE A 215 8.48 -9.71 -1.58
CA ILE A 215 7.18 -9.24 -1.98
C ILE A 215 7.24 -9.18 -3.48
N SER A 216 6.41 -9.99 -4.14
CA SER A 216 6.12 -9.70 -5.53
C SER A 216 5.48 -8.32 -5.52
N ASP A 217 6.24 -7.29 -5.91
CA ASP A 217 5.66 -6.00 -6.25
C ASP A 217 4.48 -6.38 -7.16
N GLU A 218 3.26 -6.15 -6.69
CA GLU A 218 2.08 -6.38 -7.52
C GLU A 218 2.28 -5.59 -8.83
N ALA A 219 3.07 -4.51 -8.81
CA ALA A 219 3.58 -3.75 -9.95
C ALA A 219 4.69 -4.44 -10.80
N ASP A 220 5.63 -5.21 -10.24
CA ASP A 220 6.70 -5.88 -11.01
C ASP A 220 6.26 -7.25 -11.55
N ALA A 221 5.32 -7.93 -10.87
CA ALA A 221 4.56 -9.03 -11.48
C ALA A 221 3.72 -8.52 -12.68
N LEU A 222 3.31 -7.24 -12.65
CA LEU A 222 2.69 -6.52 -13.76
C LEU A 222 3.70 -5.83 -14.70
N GLY A 223 4.99 -6.15 -14.60
CA GLY A 223 6.11 -5.55 -15.34
C GLY A 223 6.12 -5.77 -16.87
N LYS A 224 4.95 -5.94 -17.50
CA LYS A 224 4.72 -5.88 -18.95
C LYS A 224 3.27 -5.71 -19.43
N SER A 225 2.28 -5.40 -18.58
CA SER A 225 0.93 -5.08 -19.08
C SER A 225 0.42 -3.75 -18.55
N GLU A 226 0.06 -2.84 -19.46
CA GLU A 226 -0.76 -1.66 -19.15
C GLU A 226 -1.91 -2.08 -18.25
N MET A 227 -2.05 -1.46 -17.07
CA MET A 227 -3.24 -1.65 -16.23
C MET A 227 -4.45 -1.18 -17.03
N GLU A 228 -5.40 -2.09 -17.28
CA GLU A 228 -6.58 -1.79 -18.07
C GLU A 228 -7.66 -1.18 -17.15
N LEU A 229 -8.20 -0.03 -17.56
CA LEU A 229 -9.27 0.67 -16.85
C LEU A 229 -10.64 0.14 -17.30
N LEU A 230 -11.50 -0.21 -16.34
CA LEU A 230 -12.86 -0.68 -16.58
C LEU A 230 -13.86 0.21 -15.83
N ASP A 231 -14.83 0.76 -16.56
CA ASP A 231 -15.98 1.41 -15.98
C ASP A 231 -17.08 0.37 -15.70
N ALA A 232 -17.59 0.36 -14.47
CA ALA A 232 -18.65 -0.55 -14.03
C ALA A 232 -19.79 0.22 -13.33
N ARG A 233 -20.95 -0.43 -13.22
CA ARG A 233 -22.13 0.09 -12.53
C ARG A 233 -22.66 -0.91 -11.52
N VAL A 234 -23.12 -0.43 -10.38
CA VAL A 234 -23.70 -1.28 -9.34
C VAL A 234 -24.84 -2.14 -9.93
N GLY A 235 -24.74 -3.46 -9.74
CA GLY A 235 -25.69 -4.44 -10.25
C GLY A 235 -25.58 -4.79 -11.74
N GLU A 236 -24.74 -4.10 -12.52
CA GLU A 236 -24.50 -4.44 -13.94
C GLU A 236 -23.27 -5.35 -14.05
N GLU A 237 -23.49 -6.60 -14.48
CA GLU A 237 -22.40 -7.57 -14.64
C GLU A 237 -21.42 -7.15 -15.75
N PHE A 238 -20.12 -7.31 -15.50
CA PHE A 238 -19.07 -7.14 -16.50
C PHE A 238 -18.20 -8.39 -16.63
N ILE A 239 -17.54 -8.52 -17.78
CA ILE A 239 -16.82 -9.73 -18.17
C ILE A 239 -15.36 -9.42 -18.43
N ILE A 240 -14.47 -10.19 -17.81
CA ILE A 240 -13.04 -10.21 -18.13
C ILE A 240 -12.72 -11.53 -18.83
N SER A 241 -12.09 -11.44 -20.01
CA SER A 241 -11.74 -12.59 -20.85
C SER A 241 -10.24 -12.67 -21.03
N LEU A 242 -9.62 -13.75 -20.53
CA LEU A 242 -8.18 -13.96 -20.57
C LEU A 242 -7.82 -15.22 -21.36
N SER A 243 -6.84 -15.11 -22.26
CA SER A 243 -6.32 -16.26 -23.00
C SER A 243 -5.82 -17.34 -22.04
N ALA A 244 -6.19 -18.60 -22.29
CA ALA A 244 -5.78 -19.73 -21.46
C ALA A 244 -5.56 -20.98 -22.30
N ASN A 245 -4.65 -21.85 -21.84
CA ASN A 245 -4.40 -23.16 -22.43
C ASN A 245 -4.36 -24.23 -21.34
N PRO A 246 -5.52 -24.76 -20.90
CA PRO A 246 -5.60 -25.66 -19.77
C PRO A 246 -4.85 -26.99 -19.99
N THR A 247 -4.56 -27.40 -21.23
CA THR A 247 -3.79 -28.63 -21.49
C THR A 247 -2.32 -28.53 -21.08
N THR A 248 -1.85 -27.34 -20.72
CA THR A 248 -0.48 -27.08 -20.22
C THR A 248 -0.35 -27.17 -18.71
N GLY A 249 -1.48 -27.37 -17.99
CA GLY A 249 -1.56 -27.35 -16.53
C GLY A 249 -1.65 -25.94 -15.92
N TYR A 250 -1.54 -24.89 -16.73
CA TYR A 250 -1.68 -23.51 -16.28
C TYR A 250 -3.16 -23.11 -16.14
N GLY A 251 -3.48 -22.35 -15.10
CA GLY A 251 -4.79 -21.77 -14.85
C GLY A 251 -4.66 -20.33 -14.35
N TRP A 252 -5.74 -19.56 -14.53
CA TRP A 252 -5.83 -18.20 -13.99
C TRP A 252 -6.39 -18.25 -12.58
N ASN A 253 -5.63 -17.74 -11.63
CA ASN A 253 -6.07 -17.45 -10.28
C ASN A 253 -6.45 -15.97 -10.21
N VAL A 254 -7.55 -15.66 -9.54
CA VAL A 254 -8.09 -14.30 -9.45
C VAL A 254 -8.18 -13.85 -8.00
N ASP A 255 -7.81 -12.60 -7.74
CA ASP A 255 -7.90 -11.92 -6.44
C ASP A 255 -8.57 -10.56 -6.66
N TYR A 256 -9.52 -10.22 -5.80
CA TYR A 256 -10.35 -9.03 -5.95
C TYR A 256 -10.99 -8.64 -4.61
N ASP A 257 -11.49 -7.42 -4.52
CA ASP A 257 -12.21 -6.94 -3.35
C ASP A 257 -13.63 -7.51 -3.28
N HIS A 258 -13.84 -8.50 -2.40
CA HIS A 258 -15.14 -9.15 -2.19
C HIS A 258 -16.21 -8.24 -1.57
N SER A 259 -15.85 -7.06 -1.06
CA SER A 259 -16.81 -6.08 -0.54
C SER A 259 -17.41 -5.21 -1.66
N LEU A 260 -16.66 -5.02 -2.75
CA LEU A 260 -17.06 -4.18 -3.89
C LEU A 260 -17.51 -5.00 -5.09
N LEU A 261 -17.01 -6.22 -5.26
CA LEU A 261 -17.29 -7.09 -6.40
C LEU A 261 -17.65 -8.51 -5.94
N ASN A 262 -18.52 -9.17 -6.70
CA ASN A 262 -18.84 -10.58 -6.53
C ASN A 262 -18.52 -11.35 -7.82
N LEU A 263 -17.66 -12.38 -7.75
CA LEU A 263 -17.39 -13.25 -8.90
C LEU A 263 -18.53 -14.25 -9.09
N LYS A 264 -19.38 -14.00 -10.08
CA LYS A 264 -20.54 -14.85 -10.42
C LYS A 264 -20.13 -16.15 -11.07
N SER A 265 -19.12 -16.11 -11.93
CA SER A 265 -18.61 -17.31 -12.57
C SER A 265 -17.17 -17.17 -13.08
N SER A 266 -16.49 -18.32 -13.17
CA SER A 266 -15.18 -18.48 -13.81
C SER A 266 -15.23 -19.74 -14.67
N ASN A 267 -15.29 -19.59 -15.98
CA ASN A 267 -15.48 -20.68 -16.93
C ASN A 267 -14.45 -20.65 -18.05
N PHE A 268 -13.95 -21.81 -18.46
CA PHE A 268 -13.11 -21.92 -19.65
C PHE A 268 -13.94 -22.22 -20.90
N ARG A 269 -13.67 -21.49 -21.98
CA ARG A 269 -14.24 -21.73 -23.31
C ARG A 269 -13.13 -22.12 -24.29
N ALA A 270 -13.18 -23.34 -24.80
CA ALA A 270 -12.25 -23.80 -25.83
C ALA A 270 -12.42 -23.01 -27.15
N SER A 271 -11.33 -22.76 -27.87
CA SER A 271 -11.43 -22.23 -29.24
C SER A 271 -12.07 -23.27 -30.17
N SER A 272 -12.61 -22.83 -31.31
CA SER A 272 -13.30 -23.70 -32.28
C SER A 272 -12.40 -24.74 -32.98
N SER A 273 -11.11 -24.80 -32.65
CA SER A 273 -10.17 -25.77 -33.18
C SER A 273 -10.39 -27.15 -32.56
N LYS A 274 -10.48 -28.19 -33.41
CA LYS A 274 -10.55 -29.61 -32.98
C LYS A 274 -9.17 -30.24 -32.71
N ALA A 275 -8.10 -29.44 -32.73
CA ALA A 275 -6.75 -29.94 -32.47
C ALA A 275 -6.55 -30.28 -30.97
N LEU A 276 -5.83 -31.37 -30.69
CA LEU A 276 -5.40 -31.71 -29.33
C LEU A 276 -4.45 -30.61 -28.83
N GLY A 277 -4.78 -29.98 -27.69
CA GLY A 277 -4.00 -28.86 -27.13
C GLY A 277 -4.45 -27.46 -27.56
N ALA A 278 -5.64 -27.33 -28.16
CA ALA A 278 -6.20 -26.04 -28.56
C ALA A 278 -6.32 -25.07 -27.37
N SER A 279 -5.77 -23.87 -27.53
CA SER A 279 -5.99 -22.77 -26.60
C SER A 279 -7.46 -22.34 -26.58
N GLY A 280 -7.84 -21.58 -25.56
CA GLY A 280 -9.15 -20.99 -25.42
C GLY A 280 -9.09 -19.75 -24.53
N THR A 281 -10.19 -19.45 -23.87
CA THR A 281 -10.35 -18.24 -23.08
C THR A 281 -10.98 -18.58 -21.73
N SER A 282 -10.38 -18.14 -20.64
CA SER A 282 -11.02 -18.11 -19.32
C SER A 282 -11.88 -16.85 -19.23
N ILE A 283 -13.14 -17.03 -18.87
CA ILE A 283 -14.17 -16.00 -18.82
C ILE A 283 -14.58 -15.83 -17.36
N PHE A 284 -14.42 -14.63 -16.83
CA PHE A 284 -14.77 -14.23 -15.47
C PHE A 284 -15.92 -13.23 -15.53
N VAL A 285 -16.99 -13.49 -14.79
CA VAL A 285 -18.17 -12.61 -14.72
C VAL A 285 -18.25 -12.02 -13.32
N PHE A 286 -18.19 -10.70 -13.21
CA PHE A 286 -18.25 -9.96 -11.96
C PHE A 286 -19.53 -9.14 -11.86
N GLU A 287 -20.10 -9.08 -10.66
CA GLU A 287 -21.22 -8.21 -10.29
C GLU A 287 -20.71 -7.15 -9.31
N PRO A 288 -20.74 -5.85 -9.66
CA PRO A 288 -20.42 -4.77 -8.74
C PRO A 288 -21.51 -4.58 -7.68
N LEU A 289 -21.10 -4.47 -6.42
CA LEU A 289 -22.02 -4.44 -5.28
C LEU A 289 -22.29 -3.03 -4.76
N MET A 290 -21.28 -2.15 -4.78
CA MET A 290 -21.36 -0.78 -4.27
C MET A 290 -20.42 0.15 -5.05
N PRO A 291 -20.69 1.48 -5.09
CA PRO A 291 -19.80 2.42 -5.76
C PRO A 291 -18.43 2.48 -5.07
N GLY A 292 -17.37 2.66 -5.87
CA GLY A 292 -16.00 2.67 -5.36
C GLY A 292 -14.97 2.47 -6.45
N LYS A 293 -13.69 2.46 -6.07
CA LYS A 293 -12.58 2.08 -6.96
C LYS A 293 -11.90 0.85 -6.40
N THR A 294 -11.62 -0.12 -7.24
CA THR A 294 -10.95 -1.37 -6.84
C THR A 294 -10.05 -1.87 -7.95
N THR A 295 -9.26 -2.91 -7.67
CA THR A 295 -8.39 -3.57 -8.64
C THR A 295 -8.64 -5.08 -8.59
N ILE A 296 -8.75 -5.71 -9.76
CA ILE A 296 -8.80 -7.16 -9.91
C ILE A 296 -7.44 -7.63 -10.41
N TYR A 297 -6.85 -8.61 -9.72
CA TYR A 297 -5.57 -9.21 -10.07
C TYR A 297 -5.76 -10.63 -10.57
N PHE A 298 -5.08 -10.95 -11.66
CA PHE A 298 -5.05 -12.28 -12.24
C PHE A 298 -3.61 -12.79 -12.35
N VAL A 299 -3.39 -14.03 -11.94
CA VAL A 299 -2.09 -14.72 -12.03
C VAL A 299 -2.26 -16.03 -12.78
N TYR A 300 -1.54 -16.19 -13.89
CA TYR A 300 -1.52 -17.40 -14.70
C TYR A 300 -0.34 -18.28 -14.29
N LYS A 301 -0.63 -19.39 -13.60
CA LYS A 301 0.39 -20.33 -13.13
C LYS A 301 -0.14 -21.75 -13.10
N ARG A 302 0.76 -22.73 -12.99
CA ARG A 302 0.38 -24.10 -12.63
C ARG A 302 0.07 -24.14 -11.14
N SER A 303 -0.96 -24.87 -10.75
CA SER A 303 -1.38 -24.95 -9.35
C SER A 303 -0.31 -25.55 -8.42
N TRP A 304 0.69 -26.26 -8.96
CA TRP A 304 1.80 -26.89 -8.25
C TRP A 304 3.16 -26.22 -8.48
N GLU A 305 3.23 -25.10 -9.20
CA GLU A 305 4.47 -24.33 -9.42
C GLU A 305 4.31 -22.89 -8.94
N ASN A 306 5.41 -22.29 -8.49
CA ASN A 306 5.45 -20.89 -8.07
C ASN A 306 5.95 -19.94 -9.17
N ILE A 307 6.09 -20.44 -10.40
CA ILE A 307 6.50 -19.65 -11.56
C ILE A 307 5.23 -19.07 -12.20
N VAL A 308 5.14 -17.75 -12.22
CA VAL A 308 4.07 -17.03 -12.91
C VAL A 308 4.42 -16.94 -14.40
N ALA A 309 3.56 -17.50 -15.25
CA ALA A 309 3.71 -17.38 -16.70
C ALA A 309 3.12 -16.09 -17.25
N ASP A 310 2.08 -15.57 -16.59
CA ASP A 310 1.45 -14.31 -16.98
C ASP A 310 0.71 -13.68 -15.79
N ALA A 311 0.56 -12.35 -15.80
CA ALA A 311 -0.23 -11.62 -14.82
C ALA A 311 -0.97 -10.46 -15.48
N ARG A 312 -2.18 -10.15 -14.99
CA ARG A 312 -3.01 -9.03 -15.47
C ARG A 312 -3.63 -8.33 -14.28
N ALA A 313 -3.78 -7.01 -14.39
CA ALA A 313 -4.53 -6.21 -13.43
C ALA A 313 -5.49 -5.27 -14.14
N PHE A 314 -6.69 -5.16 -13.57
CA PHE A 314 -7.76 -4.31 -14.06
C PHE A 314 -8.18 -3.35 -12.96
N GLN A 315 -8.05 -2.05 -13.19
CA GLN A 315 -8.58 -1.05 -12.28
C GLN A 315 -10.05 -0.80 -12.64
N VAL A 316 -10.94 -1.01 -11.68
CA VAL A 316 -12.39 -0.93 -11.87
C VAL A 316 -12.93 0.30 -11.13
N GLU A 317 -13.58 1.19 -11.85
CA GLU A 317 -14.30 2.34 -11.30
C GLU A 317 -15.81 2.03 -11.34
N ILE A 318 -16.40 1.84 -10.15
CA ILE A 318 -17.80 1.45 -9.98
C ILE A 318 -18.62 2.70 -9.69
N SER A 319 -19.50 3.04 -10.61
CA SER A 319 -20.50 4.09 -10.49
C SER A 319 -21.85 3.55 -10.00
N ALA A 320 -22.67 4.44 -9.43
CA ALA A 320 -24.01 4.10 -8.93
C ALA A 320 -25.03 3.84 -10.05
#